data_AF-A0A6S7CW25-F1
#
_entry.id   AF-A0A6S7CW25-F1
#
_cell.length_a   1.000
_cell.length_b   1.000
_cell.length_c   1.000
_cell.angle_alpha   90.00
_cell.angle_beta   90.00
_cell.angle_gamma   90.00
#
_symmetry.space_group_name_H-M   'P 1'
#
loop_
_entity.id
_entity.type
_entity.pdbx_description
1 polymer ?
#
loop_
_entity_poly.entity_id
_entity_poly.type
_entity_poly.pdbx_seq_one_letter_code
_entity_poly.pdbx_strand_id
1 'polypeptide(L)'
;MFHVFTGLISLYVIWRFVLPLSLSRPAKILLSLLLLGAAEHHLVTRNFFGSMASPEVPATLLMVLGWLFGALLLLAMLLLLRDVAGVVVYAFSRPRGRRLLAARAWGKGAAVLALMLSAIGVWQAVRVPDVKTLEIALPKLPPELDGFRLVQLTDLHASRLLEAPWIDAVVKKANGLDPDLIVITGDLVDGTTDARAADVRPLQALRARHGVYAIPGNHEYYAQYARWLPAFEQLGLRLLLNEHVTLTPNGQRLVLAGITDKMAAAYDQPVPDAARALNGVPKTDPVILLSHRPIGAAQNARLGAGLQLSGHTHGGQILGPHLLTQLANEGYVSGQYEVDGMQMYVSNGTGLWPGFPIRLGRPSEITQIVLRSPARVATP
;
A
#
# COMPACT_ATOMS: atom_id res chain seq x y z
N MET A 1 -20.73 -4.00 6.46
CA MET A 1 -20.65 -2.57 6.10
C MET A 1 -20.10 -2.34 4.70
N PHE A 2 -18.96 -2.94 4.32
CA PHE A 2 -18.36 -2.75 2.98
C PHE A 2 -19.33 -2.99 1.80
N HIS A 3 -20.02 -4.13 1.78
CA HIS A 3 -20.99 -4.49 0.72
C HIS A 3 -22.21 -3.56 0.62
N VAL A 4 -22.63 -2.97 1.74
CA VAL A 4 -23.72 -1.99 1.72
C VAL A 4 -23.25 -0.73 0.99
N PHE A 5 -22.02 -0.30 1.25
CA PHE A 5 -21.45 0.89 0.62
C PHE A 5 -21.22 0.71 -0.89
N THR A 6 -20.65 -0.42 -1.32
CA THR A 6 -20.47 -0.73 -2.74
C THR A 6 -21.79 -0.87 -3.48
N GLY A 7 -22.79 -1.50 -2.85
CA GLY A 7 -24.16 -1.57 -3.37
C GLY A 7 -24.78 -0.19 -3.56
N LEU A 8 -24.65 0.72 -2.58
CA LEU A 8 -25.15 2.09 -2.69
C LEU A 8 -24.47 2.87 -3.83
N ILE A 9 -23.16 2.71 -4.03
CA ILE A 9 -22.45 3.29 -5.16
C ILE A 9 -23.01 2.75 -6.48
N SER A 10 -23.22 1.45 -6.59
CA SER A 10 -23.79 0.83 -7.79
C SER A 10 -25.20 1.34 -8.08
N LEU A 11 -26.06 1.43 -7.06
CA LEU A 11 -27.40 2.00 -7.19
C LEU A 11 -27.38 3.47 -7.64
N TYR A 12 -26.44 4.26 -7.12
CA TYR A 12 -26.23 5.63 -7.55
C TYR A 12 -25.83 5.72 -9.03
N VAL A 13 -24.90 4.89 -9.49
CA VAL A 13 -24.52 4.81 -10.90
C VAL A 13 -25.68 4.33 -11.77
N ILE A 14 -26.45 3.32 -11.33
CA ILE A 14 -27.64 2.86 -12.05
C ILE A 14 -28.64 4.01 -12.24
N TRP A 15 -28.93 4.75 -11.17
CA TRP A 15 -29.85 5.88 -11.20
C TRP A 15 -29.36 7.00 -12.11
N ARG A 16 -28.10 7.42 -11.99
CA ARG A 16 -27.56 8.60 -12.68
C ARG A 16 -27.01 8.32 -14.08
N PHE A 17 -26.65 7.08 -14.39
CA PHE A 17 -26.07 6.69 -15.67
C PHE A 17 -26.95 5.72 -16.45
N VAL A 18 -27.41 4.60 -15.88
CA VAL A 18 -28.14 3.56 -16.64
C VAL A 18 -29.57 3.95 -16.99
N LEU A 19 -30.37 4.39 -16.01
CA LEU A 19 -31.78 4.73 -16.24
C LEU A 19 -31.98 5.80 -17.34
N PRO A 20 -31.13 6.85 -17.44
CA PRO A 20 -31.24 7.86 -18.49
C PRO A 20 -30.83 7.41 -19.90
N LEU A 21 -30.20 6.23 -20.09
CA LEU A 21 -29.78 5.77 -21.41
C LEU A 21 -30.98 5.44 -22.30
N SER A 22 -30.82 5.65 -23.62
CA SER A 22 -31.80 5.26 -24.65
C SER A 22 -31.63 3.78 -25.05
N LEU A 23 -31.67 2.89 -24.06
CA LEU A 23 -31.59 1.43 -24.23
C LEU A 23 -32.95 0.77 -23.96
N SER A 24 -33.16 -0.43 -24.50
CA SER A 24 -34.34 -1.25 -24.20
C SER A 24 -34.39 -1.61 -22.70
N ARG A 25 -35.58 -1.91 -22.16
CA ARG A 25 -35.73 -2.32 -20.76
C ARG A 25 -34.85 -3.54 -20.40
N PRO A 26 -34.80 -4.62 -21.22
CA PRO A 26 -33.90 -5.74 -20.96
C PRO A 26 -32.43 -5.35 -20.91
N ALA A 27 -31.97 -4.47 -21.81
CA ALA A 27 -30.59 -4.01 -21.82
C ALA A 27 -30.24 -3.18 -20.57
N LYS A 28 -31.16 -2.37 -20.06
CA LYS A 28 -30.98 -1.64 -18.80
C LYS A 28 -30.89 -2.58 -17.61
N ILE A 29 -31.78 -3.58 -17.52
CA ILE A 29 -31.77 -4.58 -16.46
C ILE A 29 -30.43 -5.34 -16.47
N LEU A 30 -30.01 -5.82 -17.65
CA LEU A 30 -28.74 -6.53 -17.79
C LEU A 30 -27.56 -5.65 -17.35
N LEU A 31 -27.48 -4.40 -17.82
CA LEU A 31 -26.41 -3.49 -17.41
C LEU A 31 -26.42 -3.21 -15.90
N SER A 32 -27.59 -3.01 -15.30
CA SER A 32 -27.74 -2.85 -13.85
C SER A 32 -27.26 -4.08 -13.08
N LEU A 33 -27.60 -5.30 -13.54
CA LEU A 33 -27.14 -6.53 -12.92
C LEU A 33 -25.62 -6.70 -13.04
N LEU A 34 -25.03 -6.33 -14.19
CA LEU A 34 -23.57 -6.35 -14.38
C LEU A 34 -22.85 -5.36 -13.44
N LEU A 35 -23.37 -4.13 -13.30
CA LEU A 35 -22.81 -3.14 -12.37
C LEU A 35 -22.95 -3.57 -10.91
N LEU A 36 -24.07 -4.21 -10.55
CA LEU A 36 -24.24 -4.76 -9.21
C LEU A 36 -23.29 -5.94 -8.97
N GLY A 37 -23.13 -6.83 -9.94
CA GLY A 37 -22.16 -7.92 -9.89
C GLY A 37 -20.72 -7.42 -9.75
N ALA A 38 -20.34 -6.36 -10.48
CA ALA A 38 -19.04 -5.72 -10.34
C ALA A 38 -18.85 -5.07 -8.96
N ALA A 39 -19.87 -4.41 -8.42
CA ALA A 39 -19.83 -3.82 -7.09
C ALA A 39 -19.67 -4.87 -5.98
N GLU A 40 -20.35 -6.00 -6.13
CA GLU A 40 -20.44 -7.05 -5.12
C GLU A 40 -19.53 -8.26 -5.39
N HIS A 41 -18.61 -8.16 -6.35
CA HIS A 41 -17.73 -9.30 -6.70
C HIS A 41 -16.92 -9.80 -5.50
N HIS A 42 -16.58 -8.91 -4.57
CA HIS A 42 -15.94 -9.23 -3.30
C HIS A 42 -16.75 -10.22 -2.43
N LEU A 43 -18.09 -10.18 -2.45
CA LEU A 43 -18.93 -11.19 -1.78
C LEU A 43 -18.73 -12.56 -2.41
N VAL A 44 -18.73 -12.62 -3.74
CA VAL A 44 -18.54 -13.87 -4.49
C VAL A 44 -17.16 -14.44 -4.19
N THR A 45 -16.12 -13.61 -4.29
CA THR A 45 -14.74 -14.00 -4.01
C THR A 45 -14.59 -14.53 -2.58
N ARG A 46 -15.11 -13.81 -1.58
CA ARG A 46 -15.02 -14.23 -0.17
C ARG A 46 -15.77 -15.53 0.14
N ASN A 47 -16.89 -15.79 -0.53
CA ASN A 47 -17.72 -16.95 -0.22
C ASN A 47 -17.31 -18.21 -1.00
N PHE A 48 -16.62 -18.07 -2.13
CA PHE A 48 -16.33 -19.19 -3.03
C PHE A 48 -14.85 -19.33 -3.43
N PHE A 49 -14.04 -18.29 -3.30
CA PHE A 49 -12.68 -18.25 -3.86
C PHE A 49 -11.67 -17.64 -2.88
N GLY A 50 -11.65 -18.12 -1.64
CA GLY A 50 -10.71 -17.68 -0.61
C GLY A 50 -11.31 -16.60 0.30
N SER A 51 -10.53 -15.57 0.62
CA SER A 51 -10.97 -14.49 1.50
C SER A 51 -10.82 -13.13 0.82
N MET A 52 -11.31 -12.08 1.49
CA MET A 52 -11.03 -10.70 1.05
C MET A 52 -9.53 -10.41 1.08
N ALA A 53 -8.83 -10.85 2.14
CA ALA A 53 -7.40 -10.61 2.31
C ALA A 53 -6.55 -11.39 1.30
N SER A 54 -6.98 -12.61 0.94
CA SER A 54 -6.29 -13.50 0.01
C SER A 54 -7.32 -14.14 -0.94
N PRO A 55 -7.65 -13.45 -2.04
CA PRO A 55 -8.53 -13.99 -3.07
C PRO A 55 -7.77 -15.00 -3.94
N GLU A 56 -8.31 -16.21 -4.08
CA GLU A 56 -7.74 -17.35 -4.82
C GLU A 56 -8.38 -17.51 -6.20
N VAL A 57 -8.71 -16.40 -6.83
CA VAL A 57 -9.27 -16.32 -8.19
C VAL A 57 -8.10 -16.21 -9.19
N PRO A 58 -8.21 -16.74 -10.43
CA PRO A 58 -7.17 -16.57 -11.45
C PRO A 58 -6.81 -15.10 -11.69
N ALA A 59 -5.51 -14.82 -11.89
CA ALA A 59 -4.95 -13.47 -12.03
C ALA A 59 -5.70 -12.61 -13.07
N THR A 60 -5.99 -13.18 -14.23
CA THR A 60 -6.71 -12.50 -15.32
C THR A 60 -8.11 -12.07 -14.91
N LEU A 61 -8.81 -12.92 -14.17
CA LEU A 61 -10.14 -12.60 -13.67
C LEU A 61 -10.07 -11.56 -12.54
N LEU A 62 -9.08 -11.61 -11.65
CA LEU A 62 -8.84 -10.55 -10.65
C LEU A 62 -8.60 -9.19 -11.32
N MET A 63 -7.81 -9.14 -12.39
CA MET A 63 -7.58 -7.92 -13.16
C MET A 63 -8.86 -7.39 -13.81
N VAL A 64 -9.68 -8.27 -14.41
CA VAL A 64 -10.97 -7.87 -15.00
C VAL A 64 -11.95 -7.37 -13.94
N LEU A 65 -12.07 -8.07 -12.81
CA LEU A 65 -12.94 -7.67 -11.71
C LEU A 65 -12.50 -6.34 -11.10
N GLY A 66 -11.20 -6.17 -10.87
CA GLY A 66 -10.61 -4.92 -10.41
C GLY A 66 -10.81 -3.77 -11.40
N TRP A 67 -10.70 -4.05 -12.71
CA TRP A 67 -10.97 -3.07 -13.75
C TRP A 67 -12.44 -2.63 -13.77
N LEU A 68 -13.38 -3.56 -13.72
CA LEU A 68 -14.81 -3.24 -13.71
C LEU A 68 -15.21 -2.50 -12.43
N PHE A 69 -14.69 -2.94 -11.28
CA PHE A 69 -14.95 -2.29 -10.00
C PHE A 69 -14.33 -0.89 -9.92
N GLY A 70 -13.07 -0.73 -10.35
CA GLY A 70 -12.41 0.57 -10.43
C GLY A 70 -13.13 1.53 -11.38
N ALA A 71 -13.58 1.05 -12.55
CA ALA A 71 -14.37 1.84 -13.48
C ALA A 71 -15.72 2.27 -12.88
N LEU A 72 -16.38 1.39 -12.12
CA LEU A 72 -17.60 1.73 -11.40
C LEU A 72 -17.35 2.85 -10.36
N LEU A 73 -16.31 2.74 -9.55
CA LEU A 73 -15.97 3.75 -8.54
C LEU A 73 -15.62 5.10 -9.18
N LEU A 74 -14.79 5.10 -10.22
CA LEU A 74 -14.40 6.31 -10.95
C LEU A 74 -15.60 6.95 -11.65
N LEU A 75 -16.48 6.15 -12.26
CA LEU A 75 -17.72 6.66 -12.85
C LEU A 75 -18.62 7.29 -11.78
N ALA A 76 -18.77 6.66 -10.61
CA ALA A 76 -19.52 7.23 -9.50
C ALA A 76 -18.93 8.57 -9.04
N MET A 77 -17.61 8.66 -8.90
CA MET A 77 -16.92 9.91 -8.53
C MET A 77 -17.13 11.01 -9.58
N LEU A 78 -17.01 10.70 -10.87
CA LEU A 78 -17.27 11.64 -11.95
C LEU A 78 -18.72 12.13 -11.92
N LEU A 79 -19.69 11.22 -11.81
CA LEU A 79 -21.10 11.57 -11.71
C LEU A 79 -21.40 12.44 -10.49
N LEU A 80 -20.77 12.13 -9.34
CA LEU A 80 -20.90 12.91 -8.12
C LEU A 80 -20.34 14.31 -8.29
N LEU A 81 -19.15 14.45 -8.90
CA LEU A 81 -18.55 15.74 -9.20
C LEU A 81 -19.45 16.60 -10.10
N ARG A 82 -20.03 16.00 -11.15
CA ARG A 82 -21.01 16.68 -12.01
C ARG A 82 -22.24 17.11 -11.20
N ASP A 83 -22.76 16.24 -10.34
CA ASP A 83 -23.97 16.52 -9.57
C ASP A 83 -23.74 17.65 -8.56
N VAL A 84 -22.61 17.64 -7.84
CA VAL A 84 -22.20 18.72 -6.94
C VAL A 84 -22.02 20.03 -7.71
N ALA A 85 -21.29 20.02 -8.83
CA ALA A 85 -21.15 21.19 -9.69
C ALA A 85 -22.51 21.70 -10.20
N GLY A 86 -23.42 20.78 -10.56
CA GLY A 86 -24.79 21.08 -10.96
C GLY A 86 -25.59 21.79 -9.87
N VAL A 87 -25.50 21.33 -8.63
CA VAL A 87 -26.16 21.95 -7.46
C VAL A 87 -25.57 23.32 -7.16
N VAL A 88 -24.25 23.46 -7.17
CA VAL A 88 -23.56 24.75 -6.97
C VAL A 88 -23.99 25.75 -8.05
N VAL A 89 -23.93 25.36 -9.33
CA VAL A 89 -24.37 26.23 -10.44
C VAL A 89 -25.87 26.53 -10.35
N TYR A 90 -26.70 25.59 -9.89
CA TYR A 90 -28.13 25.82 -9.69
C TYR A 90 -28.42 26.93 -8.68
N ALA A 91 -27.61 27.05 -7.62
CA ALA A 91 -27.73 28.11 -6.62
C ALA A 91 -27.53 29.51 -7.21
N PHE A 92 -26.66 29.65 -8.24
CA PHE A 92 -26.40 30.93 -8.91
C PHE A 92 -27.20 31.14 -10.20
N SER A 93 -27.57 30.05 -10.89
CA SER A 93 -28.32 30.09 -12.15
C SER A 93 -29.13 28.80 -12.33
N ARG A 94 -30.40 28.86 -11.95
CA ARG A 94 -31.36 27.76 -12.07
C ARG A 94 -31.37 27.08 -13.47
N PRO A 95 -31.43 27.80 -14.61
CA PRO A 95 -31.45 27.15 -15.92
C PRO A 95 -30.14 26.44 -16.25
N ARG A 96 -28.99 27.02 -15.89
CA ARG A 96 -27.67 26.42 -16.15
C ARG A 96 -27.43 25.19 -15.27
N GLY A 97 -27.80 25.26 -13.99
CA GLY A 97 -27.70 24.13 -13.06
C GLY A 97 -28.57 22.95 -13.47
N ARG A 98 -29.83 23.20 -13.86
CA ARG A 98 -30.72 22.15 -14.41
C ARG A 98 -30.14 21.49 -15.65
N ARG A 99 -29.56 22.28 -16.56
CA ARG A 99 -28.92 21.74 -17.78
C ARG A 99 -27.76 20.81 -17.45
N LEU A 100 -26.90 21.20 -16.48
CA LEU A 100 -25.75 20.39 -16.07
C LEU A 100 -26.20 19.07 -15.39
N LEU A 101 -27.18 19.14 -14.49
CA LEU A 101 -27.75 17.96 -13.81
C LEU A 101 -28.45 16.98 -14.76
N ALA A 102 -28.96 17.48 -15.89
CA ALA A 102 -29.65 16.69 -16.91
C ALA A 102 -28.75 16.30 -18.10
N ALA A 103 -27.46 16.64 -18.09
CA ALA A 103 -26.53 16.43 -19.21
C ALA A 103 -26.21 14.95 -19.46
N ARG A 104 -27.10 14.24 -20.17
CA ARG A 104 -26.97 12.80 -20.47
C ARG A 104 -25.75 12.45 -21.31
N ALA A 105 -25.36 13.34 -22.25
CA ALA A 105 -24.18 13.14 -23.10
C ALA A 105 -22.88 13.04 -22.29
N TRP A 106 -22.81 13.74 -21.15
CA TRP A 106 -21.67 13.71 -20.25
C TRP A 106 -21.43 12.33 -19.63
N GLY A 107 -22.52 11.59 -19.33
CA GLY A 107 -22.43 10.26 -18.72
C GLY A 107 -21.67 9.25 -19.58
N LYS A 108 -21.86 9.27 -20.92
CA LYS A 108 -21.14 8.36 -21.83
C LYS A 108 -19.65 8.65 -21.86
N GLY A 109 -19.27 9.93 -21.96
CA GLY A 109 -17.87 10.35 -21.92
C GLY A 109 -17.21 10.00 -20.58
N ALA A 110 -17.91 10.22 -19.46
CA ALA A 110 -17.43 9.85 -18.13
C ALA A 110 -17.24 8.34 -17.98
N ALA A 111 -18.13 7.50 -18.54
CA ALA A 111 -17.99 6.05 -18.51
C ALA A 111 -16.77 5.56 -19.31
N VAL A 112 -16.54 6.11 -20.51
CA VAL A 112 -15.34 5.81 -21.31
C VAL A 112 -14.08 6.22 -20.55
N LEU A 113 -14.05 7.44 -19.99
CA LEU A 113 -12.93 7.93 -19.20
C LEU A 113 -12.67 7.04 -17.98
N ALA A 114 -13.72 6.63 -17.25
CA ALA A 114 -13.60 5.76 -16.09
C ALA A 114 -13.03 4.38 -16.45
N LEU A 115 -13.46 3.79 -17.57
CA LEU A 115 -12.92 2.52 -18.07
C LEU A 115 -11.44 2.65 -18.45
N MET A 116 -11.05 3.72 -19.15
CA MET A 116 -9.65 3.95 -19.51
C MET A 116 -8.76 4.19 -18.28
N LEU A 117 -9.18 5.07 -17.38
CA LEU A 117 -8.45 5.35 -16.15
C LEU A 117 -8.35 4.10 -15.29
N SER A 118 -9.41 3.31 -15.16
CA SER A 118 -9.34 2.07 -14.41
C SER A 118 -8.40 1.05 -15.05
N ALA A 119 -8.34 0.96 -16.38
CA ALA A 119 -7.41 0.06 -17.06
C ALA A 119 -5.95 0.50 -16.82
N ILE A 120 -5.67 1.81 -16.94
CA ILE A 120 -4.37 2.38 -16.57
C ILE A 120 -4.04 2.05 -15.11
N GLY A 121 -5.03 2.17 -14.23
CA GLY A 121 -4.84 1.95 -12.81
C GLY A 121 -4.57 0.49 -12.44
N VAL A 122 -5.23 -0.47 -13.10
CA VAL A 122 -4.93 -1.91 -12.95
C VAL A 122 -3.55 -2.23 -13.51
N TRP A 123 -3.18 -1.65 -14.65
CA TRP A 123 -1.84 -1.84 -15.20
C TRP A 123 -0.74 -1.29 -14.28
N GLN A 124 -0.94 -0.08 -13.72
CA GLN A 124 -0.04 0.51 -12.73
C GLN A 124 0.04 -0.31 -11.43
N ALA A 125 -1.05 -0.98 -11.06
CA ALA A 125 -1.14 -1.82 -9.88
C ALA A 125 -0.28 -3.10 -9.96
N VAL A 126 -0.19 -3.72 -11.15
CA VAL A 126 0.44 -5.03 -11.32
C VAL A 126 1.83 -4.99 -11.96
N ARG A 127 2.23 -3.85 -12.54
CA ARG A 127 3.57 -3.71 -13.11
C ARG A 127 4.63 -3.77 -12.02
N VAL A 128 5.83 -4.25 -12.37
CA VAL A 128 6.99 -4.15 -11.47
C VAL A 128 7.31 -2.67 -11.26
N PRO A 129 7.33 -2.18 -10.02
CA PRO A 129 7.50 -0.76 -9.72
C PRO A 129 8.84 -0.21 -10.21
N ASP A 130 8.88 1.11 -10.39
CA ASP A 130 10.11 1.85 -10.63
C ASP A 130 10.83 2.13 -9.31
N VAL A 131 12.12 2.45 -9.41
CA VAL A 131 12.92 2.81 -8.25
C VAL A 131 12.69 4.28 -7.93
N LYS A 132 12.43 4.58 -6.67
CA LYS A 132 12.34 5.94 -6.14
C LYS A 132 13.48 6.16 -5.16
N THR A 133 14.42 7.01 -5.54
CA THR A 133 15.54 7.38 -4.69
C THR A 133 15.20 8.64 -3.90
N LEU A 134 15.49 8.61 -2.61
CA LEU A 134 15.29 9.75 -1.72
C LEU A 134 16.43 9.85 -0.70
N GLU A 135 16.75 11.06 -0.33
CA GLU A 135 17.75 11.35 0.70
C GLU A 135 17.04 11.72 1.99
N ILE A 136 17.46 11.12 3.10
CA ILE A 136 16.88 11.37 4.42
C ILE A 136 17.99 11.65 5.41
N ALA A 137 17.92 12.80 6.08
CA ALA A 137 18.76 13.08 7.23
C ALA A 137 18.36 12.17 8.40
N LEU A 138 19.29 11.36 8.90
CA LEU A 138 19.06 10.52 10.07
C LEU A 138 19.71 11.18 11.29
N PRO A 139 18.94 11.60 12.31
CA PRO A 139 19.49 12.12 13.55
C PRO A 139 20.58 11.20 14.12
N LYS A 140 21.69 11.82 14.55
CA LYS A 140 22.85 11.14 15.16
C LYS A 140 23.64 10.21 14.23
N LEU A 141 23.36 10.24 12.92
CA LEU A 141 24.14 9.47 11.96
C LEU A 141 25.60 9.99 11.89
N PRO A 142 26.62 9.16 12.18
CA PRO A 142 28.01 9.56 12.07
C PRO A 142 28.38 9.96 10.63
N PRO A 143 29.30 10.93 10.43
CA PRO A 143 29.72 11.36 9.09
C PRO A 143 30.27 10.23 8.21
N GLU A 144 30.83 9.17 8.78
CA GLU A 144 31.37 8.00 8.09
C GLU A 144 30.28 7.10 7.46
N LEU A 145 29.02 7.32 7.85
CA LEU A 145 27.84 6.66 7.30
C LEU A 145 27.02 7.58 6.39
N ASP A 146 27.50 8.79 6.12
CA ASP A 146 26.86 9.66 5.13
C ASP A 146 26.93 9.02 3.74
N GLY A 147 25.77 8.85 3.10
CA GLY A 147 25.64 8.14 1.84
C GLY A 147 25.32 6.65 1.99
N PHE A 148 25.11 6.13 3.20
CA PHE A 148 24.67 4.74 3.41
C PHE A 148 23.35 4.47 2.69
N ARG A 149 23.30 3.41 1.86
CA ARG A 149 22.18 3.10 0.97
C ARG A 149 21.38 1.94 1.51
N LEU A 150 20.11 2.18 1.85
CA LEU A 150 19.17 1.11 2.15
C LEU A 150 18.07 1.03 1.09
N VAL A 151 17.58 -0.17 0.82
CA VAL A 151 16.40 -0.39 -0.02
C VAL A 151 15.27 -0.89 0.85
N GLN A 152 14.16 -0.17 0.84
CA GLN A 152 12.91 -0.58 1.47
C GLN A 152 12.00 -1.21 0.41
N LEU A 153 11.63 -2.46 0.67
CA LEU A 153 10.50 -3.13 0.04
C LEU A 153 9.35 -3.18 1.06
N THR A 154 8.12 -3.18 0.60
CA THR A 154 6.96 -3.22 1.50
C THR A 154 5.71 -3.59 0.73
N ASP A 155 4.74 -4.22 1.38
CA ASP A 155 3.44 -4.52 0.78
C ASP A 155 3.63 -5.28 -0.55
N LEU A 156 4.48 -6.31 -0.54
CA LEU A 156 4.75 -7.14 -1.71
C LEU A 156 3.51 -7.91 -2.13
N HIS A 157 2.70 -8.36 -1.16
CA HIS A 157 1.45 -9.09 -1.39
C HIS A 157 1.60 -10.23 -2.42
N ALA A 158 2.59 -11.10 -2.21
CA ALA A 158 2.74 -12.30 -3.03
C ALA A 158 1.42 -13.08 -3.04
N SER A 159 0.85 -13.24 -4.23
CA SER A 159 -0.55 -13.63 -4.41
C SER A 159 -0.76 -14.20 -5.81
N ARG A 160 -1.99 -14.63 -6.13
CA ARG A 160 -2.37 -14.99 -7.50
C ARG A 160 -2.15 -13.87 -8.53
N LEU A 161 -2.05 -12.62 -8.08
CA LEU A 161 -1.79 -11.49 -8.95
C LEU A 161 -0.28 -11.23 -9.13
N LEU A 162 0.51 -11.47 -8.08
CA LEU A 162 1.93 -11.15 -7.97
C LEU A 162 2.72 -12.42 -7.59
N GLU A 163 2.86 -13.33 -8.55
CA GLU A 163 3.50 -14.65 -8.37
C GLU A 163 5.03 -14.58 -8.50
N ALA A 164 5.71 -15.72 -8.38
CA ALA A 164 7.18 -15.83 -8.39
C ALA A 164 7.91 -14.98 -9.46
N PRO A 165 7.48 -14.92 -10.74
CA PRO A 165 8.18 -14.11 -11.75
C PRO A 165 8.18 -12.61 -11.45
N TRP A 166 7.11 -12.11 -10.83
CA TRP A 166 7.03 -10.71 -10.43
C TRP A 166 7.95 -10.42 -9.24
N ILE A 167 7.95 -11.32 -8.24
CA ILE A 167 8.84 -11.22 -7.06
C ILE A 167 10.31 -11.29 -7.51
N ASP A 168 10.67 -12.20 -8.41
CA ASP A 168 12.01 -12.31 -8.98
C ASP A 168 12.45 -11.01 -9.69
N ALA A 169 11.55 -10.37 -10.44
CA ALA A 169 11.85 -9.09 -11.10
C ALA A 169 12.08 -7.95 -10.08
N VAL A 170 11.32 -7.91 -8.98
CA VAL A 170 11.54 -6.98 -7.87
C VAL A 170 12.89 -7.23 -7.21
N VAL A 171 13.21 -8.49 -6.90
CA VAL A 171 14.50 -8.88 -6.30
C VAL A 171 15.67 -8.49 -7.18
N LYS A 172 15.59 -8.72 -8.50
CA LYS A 172 16.60 -8.30 -9.47
C LYS A 172 16.80 -6.78 -9.49
N LYS A 173 15.71 -6.00 -9.50
CA LYS A 173 15.78 -4.54 -9.43
C LYS A 173 16.40 -4.09 -8.10
N ALA A 174 15.98 -4.64 -6.97
CA ALA A 174 16.48 -4.28 -5.64
C ALA A 174 17.99 -4.58 -5.49
N ASN A 175 18.44 -5.76 -5.90
CA ASN A 175 19.85 -6.13 -5.89
C ASN A 175 20.69 -5.27 -6.84
N GLY A 176 20.14 -4.89 -8.00
CA GLY A 176 20.80 -4.02 -8.97
C GLY A 176 21.10 -2.60 -8.45
N LEU A 177 20.56 -2.23 -7.29
CA LEU A 177 20.84 -0.95 -6.63
C LEU A 177 22.11 -0.96 -5.75
N ASP A 178 22.74 -2.13 -5.59
CA ASP A 178 23.87 -2.39 -4.68
C ASP A 178 23.63 -1.81 -3.28
N PRO A 179 22.58 -2.27 -2.56
CA PRO A 179 22.25 -1.73 -1.25
C PRO A 179 23.22 -2.20 -0.16
N ASP A 180 23.53 -1.32 0.78
CA ASP A 180 24.21 -1.67 2.02
C ASP A 180 23.27 -2.47 2.94
N LEU A 181 21.96 -2.18 2.92
CA LEU A 181 20.93 -2.83 3.73
C LEU A 181 19.62 -3.00 2.94
N ILE A 182 18.93 -4.13 3.08
CA ILE A 182 17.55 -4.28 2.59
C ILE A 182 16.62 -4.48 3.77
N VAL A 183 15.49 -3.79 3.75
CA VAL A 183 14.42 -3.93 4.74
C VAL A 183 13.08 -4.20 4.07
N ILE A 184 12.26 -5.06 4.67
CA ILE A 184 10.90 -5.34 4.23
C ILE A 184 9.91 -4.95 5.33
N THR A 185 9.13 -3.89 5.13
CA THR A 185 8.28 -3.31 6.19
C THR A 185 6.87 -3.90 6.24
N GLY A 186 6.72 -5.22 6.08
CA GLY A 186 5.45 -5.94 6.25
C GLY A 186 4.66 -6.20 4.96
N ASP A 187 3.59 -6.99 5.11
CA ASP A 187 2.66 -7.43 4.07
C ASP A 187 3.38 -8.10 2.88
N LEU A 188 4.12 -9.16 3.19
CA LEU A 188 4.90 -9.92 2.22
C LEU A 188 4.01 -10.81 1.35
N VAL A 189 2.93 -11.36 1.92
CA VAL A 189 2.15 -12.44 1.30
C VAL A 189 0.67 -12.41 1.61
N ASP A 190 -0.13 -12.80 0.61
CA ASP A 190 -1.57 -13.02 0.75
C ASP A 190 -1.92 -14.49 0.46
N GLY A 191 -1.94 -15.29 1.51
CA GLY A 191 -2.41 -16.68 1.45
C GLY A 191 -1.56 -17.64 2.27
N THR A 192 -1.99 -18.90 2.30
CA THR A 192 -1.32 -19.92 3.11
C THR A 192 0.10 -20.21 2.60
N THR A 193 0.97 -20.69 3.50
CA THR A 193 2.32 -21.17 3.15
C THR A 193 2.29 -22.21 2.04
N ASP A 194 1.35 -23.16 2.10
CA ASP A 194 1.20 -24.21 1.08
C ASP A 194 0.87 -23.64 -0.32
N ALA A 195 0.11 -22.54 -0.37
CA ALA A 195 -0.30 -21.91 -1.62
C ALA A 195 0.77 -20.97 -2.20
N ARG A 196 1.54 -20.27 -1.35
CA ARG A 196 2.39 -19.13 -1.77
C ARG A 196 3.88 -19.32 -1.53
N ALA A 197 4.35 -20.40 -0.89
CA ALA A 197 5.78 -20.59 -0.61
C ALA A 197 6.65 -20.54 -1.90
N ALA A 198 6.13 -21.07 -3.00
CA ALA A 198 6.81 -21.00 -4.30
C ALA A 198 6.90 -19.56 -4.84
N ASP A 199 5.90 -18.72 -4.57
CA ASP A 199 5.83 -17.34 -5.05
C ASP A 199 6.85 -16.45 -4.35
N VAL A 200 7.06 -16.65 -3.04
CA VAL A 200 8.02 -15.87 -2.25
C VAL A 200 9.45 -16.43 -2.30
N ARG A 201 9.66 -17.64 -2.83
CA ARG A 201 10.99 -18.27 -2.92
C ARG A 201 12.08 -17.37 -3.54
N PRO A 202 11.82 -16.54 -4.57
CA PRO A 202 12.85 -15.65 -5.11
C PRO A 202 13.43 -14.65 -4.10
N LEU A 203 12.74 -14.35 -2.99
CA LEU A 203 13.24 -13.46 -1.93
C LEU A 203 14.57 -13.96 -1.33
N GLN A 204 14.86 -15.27 -1.38
CA GLN A 204 16.14 -15.83 -0.95
C GLN A 204 17.36 -15.27 -1.70
N ALA A 205 17.13 -14.68 -2.88
CA ALA A 205 18.18 -14.09 -3.69
C ALA A 205 18.45 -12.62 -3.34
N LEU A 206 17.69 -12.00 -2.43
CA LEU A 206 18.00 -10.66 -1.93
C LEU A 206 19.37 -10.63 -1.26
N ARG A 207 20.18 -9.63 -1.60
CA ARG A 207 21.55 -9.50 -1.08
C ARG A 207 21.83 -8.05 -0.73
N ALA A 208 22.33 -7.85 0.48
CA ALA A 208 22.82 -6.56 0.96
C ALA A 208 24.02 -6.79 1.89
N ARG A 209 24.94 -5.83 1.97
CA ARG A 209 26.20 -5.97 2.72
C ARG A 209 25.99 -6.20 4.21
N HIS A 210 24.96 -5.58 4.78
CA HIS A 210 24.60 -5.67 6.20
C HIS A 210 23.36 -6.53 6.47
N GLY A 211 22.89 -7.28 5.46
CA GLY A 211 21.80 -8.25 5.60
C GLY A 211 20.43 -7.77 5.09
N VAL A 212 19.45 -8.66 5.18
CA VAL A 212 18.06 -8.44 4.78
C VAL A 212 17.17 -8.67 6.00
N TYR A 213 16.42 -7.64 6.38
CA TYR A 213 15.58 -7.68 7.57
C TYR A 213 14.12 -7.46 7.20
N ALA A 214 13.21 -8.01 7.99
CA ALA A 214 11.79 -7.80 7.78
C ALA A 214 11.01 -7.71 9.10
N ILE A 215 9.81 -7.15 9.01
CA ILE A 215 8.80 -7.17 10.06
C ILE A 215 7.48 -7.69 9.49
N PRO A 216 6.57 -8.24 10.30
CA PRO A 216 5.24 -8.60 9.84
C PRO A 216 4.37 -7.35 9.64
N GLY A 217 3.56 -7.35 8.59
CA GLY A 217 2.40 -6.48 8.45
C GLY A 217 1.13 -7.17 8.92
N ASN A 218 -0.04 -6.61 8.62
CA ASN A 218 -1.30 -7.23 9.03
C ASN A 218 -1.66 -8.49 8.24
N HIS A 219 -1.16 -8.63 7.01
CA HIS A 219 -1.50 -9.76 6.15
C HIS A 219 -0.85 -11.06 6.59
N GLU A 220 0.32 -11.02 7.22
CA GLU A 220 0.91 -12.21 7.85
C GLU A 220 -0.03 -12.82 8.90
N TYR A 221 -0.76 -12.00 9.68
CA TYR A 221 -1.76 -12.46 10.65
C TYR A 221 -2.99 -13.07 9.98
N TYR A 222 -3.43 -12.53 8.86
CA TYR A 222 -4.55 -13.08 8.08
C TYR A 222 -4.23 -14.41 7.41
N ALA A 223 -2.95 -14.64 7.08
CA ALA A 223 -2.54 -15.65 6.11
C ALA A 223 -1.88 -16.92 6.71
N GLN A 224 -1.44 -16.88 7.98
CA GLN A 224 -0.87 -17.95 8.84
C GLN A 224 0.43 -17.50 9.52
N TYR A 225 0.38 -16.46 10.36
CA TYR A 225 1.55 -15.85 11.02
C TYR A 225 2.58 -16.86 11.52
N ALA A 226 2.15 -17.83 12.33
CA ALA A 226 3.03 -18.83 12.94
C ALA A 226 3.74 -19.76 11.92
N ARG A 227 3.18 -19.97 10.73
CA ARG A 227 3.81 -20.76 9.66
C ARG A 227 4.70 -19.89 8.77
N TRP A 228 4.33 -18.63 8.54
CA TRP A 228 5.06 -17.72 7.67
C TRP A 228 6.37 -17.22 8.24
N LEU A 229 6.40 -16.88 9.54
CA LEU A 229 7.61 -16.42 10.23
C LEU A 229 8.84 -17.32 9.98
N PRO A 230 8.81 -18.62 10.34
CA PRO A 230 9.95 -19.51 10.10
C PRO A 230 10.23 -19.73 8.60
N ALA A 231 9.22 -19.67 7.73
CA ALA A 231 9.42 -19.78 6.29
C ALA A 231 10.21 -18.58 5.72
N PHE A 232 9.96 -17.37 6.21
CA PHE A 232 10.73 -16.19 5.82
C PHE A 232 12.16 -16.22 6.34
N GLU A 233 12.38 -16.69 7.57
CA GLU A 233 13.72 -16.90 8.12
C GLU A 233 14.52 -17.92 7.28
N GLN A 234 13.89 -18.99 6.80
CA GLN A 234 14.52 -19.97 5.90
C GLN A 234 14.90 -19.37 4.54
N LEU A 235 14.25 -18.28 4.12
CA LEU A 235 14.63 -17.51 2.93
C LEU A 235 15.74 -16.48 3.24
N GLY A 236 16.29 -16.45 4.46
CA GLY A 236 17.34 -15.51 4.86
C GLY A 236 16.82 -14.11 5.20
N LEU A 237 15.51 -13.96 5.43
CA LEU A 237 14.91 -12.71 5.89
C LEU A 237 14.90 -12.71 7.43
N ARG A 238 15.83 -11.99 8.05
CA ARG A 238 15.87 -11.91 9.51
C ARG A 238 14.73 -11.05 10.02
N LEU A 239 13.83 -11.63 10.81
CA LEU A 239 12.68 -10.96 11.36
C LEU A 239 13.07 -10.17 12.62
N LEU A 240 12.49 -8.98 12.79
CA LEU A 240 12.63 -8.15 13.98
C LEU A 240 11.28 -8.02 14.67
N LEU A 241 11.04 -8.83 15.71
CA LEU A 241 9.75 -8.93 16.40
C LEU A 241 9.79 -8.21 17.76
N ASN A 242 9.56 -6.90 17.76
CA ASN A 242 9.73 -6.02 18.93
C ASN A 242 11.15 -6.12 19.51
N GLU A 243 12.14 -6.08 18.62
CA GLU A 243 13.56 -6.21 18.93
C GLU A 243 14.41 -5.34 18.00
N HIS A 244 15.71 -5.30 18.26
CA HIS A 244 16.66 -4.57 17.43
C HIS A 244 17.93 -5.37 17.17
N VAL A 245 18.67 -4.92 16.17
CA VAL A 245 20.06 -5.28 15.92
C VAL A 245 20.90 -4.02 15.83
N THR A 246 22.13 -4.07 16.31
CA THR A 246 23.13 -3.04 15.99
C THR A 246 24.01 -3.52 14.84
N LEU A 247 23.95 -2.80 13.73
CA LEU A 247 24.86 -2.94 12.61
C LEU A 247 26.11 -2.12 12.87
N THR A 248 27.26 -2.55 12.35
CA THR A 248 28.55 -1.84 12.48
C THR A 248 29.21 -1.51 11.14
N PRO A 249 28.51 -0.86 10.18
CA PRO A 249 29.12 -0.39 8.93
C PRO A 249 30.29 0.56 9.22
N ASN A 250 31.41 0.40 8.53
CA ASN A 250 32.62 1.25 8.71
C ASN A 250 33.06 1.41 10.19
N GLY A 251 32.77 0.43 11.05
CA GLY A 251 33.05 0.49 12.49
C GLY A 251 32.12 1.41 13.31
N GLN A 252 31.12 2.03 12.68
CA GLN A 252 30.14 2.92 13.32
C GLN A 252 28.83 2.19 13.62
N ARG A 253 28.18 2.54 14.73
CA ARG A 253 26.93 1.91 15.17
C ARG A 253 25.73 2.47 14.39
N LEU A 254 24.89 1.59 13.87
CA LEU A 254 23.58 1.91 13.31
C LEU A 254 22.56 0.90 13.85
N VAL A 255 21.55 1.38 14.56
CA VAL A 255 20.52 0.50 15.14
C VAL A 255 19.36 0.37 14.17
N LEU A 256 19.00 -0.88 13.88
CA LEU A 256 17.80 -1.24 13.15
C LEU A 256 16.86 -1.96 14.12
N ALA A 257 15.72 -1.35 14.39
CA ALA A 257 14.67 -1.89 15.26
C ALA A 257 13.44 -2.24 14.42
N GLY A 258 12.67 -3.23 14.85
CA GLY A 258 11.40 -3.60 14.24
C GLY A 258 10.34 -3.92 15.28
N ILE A 259 9.10 -3.52 14.99
CA ILE A 259 7.92 -3.83 15.80
C ILE A 259 6.92 -4.66 15.00
N THR A 260 6.06 -5.39 15.71
CA THR A 260 4.96 -6.15 15.09
C THR A 260 3.80 -5.23 14.63
N ASP A 261 2.70 -5.80 14.13
CA ASP A 261 1.52 -5.05 13.70
C ASP A 261 0.41 -5.09 14.76
N LYS A 262 -0.40 -4.03 14.87
CA LYS A 262 -1.54 -3.99 15.81
C LYS A 262 -2.54 -5.13 15.62
N MET A 263 -2.60 -5.71 14.42
CA MET A 263 -3.46 -6.86 14.13
C MET A 263 -3.09 -8.10 14.95
N ALA A 264 -1.86 -8.17 15.49
CA ALA A 264 -1.43 -9.21 16.41
C ALA A 264 -2.41 -9.45 17.58
N ALA A 265 -3.02 -8.38 18.10
CA ALA A 265 -3.99 -8.46 19.19
C ALA A 265 -5.21 -9.32 18.85
N ALA A 266 -5.66 -9.31 17.59
CA ALA A 266 -6.82 -10.10 17.16
C ALA A 266 -6.52 -11.59 16.99
N TYR A 267 -5.25 -11.99 17.09
CA TYR A 267 -4.76 -13.35 16.88
C TYR A 267 -3.94 -13.86 18.08
N ASP A 268 -4.08 -13.22 19.24
CA ASP A 268 -3.35 -13.53 20.47
C ASP A 268 -1.82 -13.61 20.28
N GLN A 269 -1.28 -12.73 19.42
CA GLN A 269 0.15 -12.59 19.15
C GLN A 269 0.74 -11.34 19.82
N PRO A 270 2.08 -11.26 19.97
CA PRO A 270 2.73 -10.08 20.55
C PRO A 270 2.41 -8.80 19.78
N VAL A 271 1.75 -7.85 20.46
CA VAL A 271 1.40 -6.53 19.92
C VAL A 271 2.63 -5.63 19.73
N PRO A 272 2.54 -4.55 18.92
CA PRO A 272 3.68 -3.67 18.66
C PRO A 272 4.19 -3.05 19.97
N ASP A 273 5.49 -3.15 20.21
CA ASP A 273 6.13 -2.63 21.42
C ASP A 273 7.50 -2.01 21.09
N ALA A 274 7.47 -0.72 20.77
CA ALA A 274 8.68 0.05 20.47
C ALA A 274 9.56 0.26 21.70
N ALA A 275 8.99 0.28 22.92
CA ALA A 275 9.77 0.45 24.14
C ALA A 275 10.63 -0.79 24.40
N ARG A 276 10.07 -1.99 24.18
CA ARG A 276 10.81 -3.24 24.19
C ARG A 276 11.82 -3.30 23.06
N ALA A 277 11.44 -2.94 21.83
CA ALA A 277 12.33 -2.98 20.69
C ALA A 277 13.58 -2.09 20.88
N LEU A 278 13.43 -0.95 21.55
CA LEU A 278 14.52 0.01 21.80
C LEU A 278 15.15 -0.11 23.18
N ASN A 279 14.78 -1.13 23.97
CA ASN A 279 15.34 -1.32 25.30
C ASN A 279 16.86 -1.55 25.22
N GLY A 280 17.63 -0.80 26.02
CA GLY A 280 19.10 -0.89 26.05
C GLY A 280 19.81 -0.18 24.90
N VAL A 281 19.10 0.43 23.95
CA VAL A 281 19.72 1.23 22.88
C VAL A 281 20.28 2.54 23.45
N PRO A 282 21.59 2.81 23.31
CA PRO A 282 22.17 4.09 23.72
C PRO A 282 21.48 5.25 23.01
N LYS A 283 21.12 6.30 23.75
CA LYS A 283 20.47 7.50 23.19
C LYS A 283 21.33 8.24 22.16
N THR A 284 22.63 7.96 22.09
CA THR A 284 23.57 8.53 21.12
C THR A 284 23.57 7.81 19.78
N ASP A 285 23.03 6.60 19.69
CA ASP A 285 23.06 5.82 18.46
C ASP A 285 21.98 6.32 17.47
N PRO A 286 22.25 6.31 16.15
CA PRO A 286 21.22 6.51 15.14
C PRO A 286 20.31 5.29 15.06
N VAL A 287 19.00 5.53 15.01
CA VAL A 287 17.97 4.47 15.07
C VAL A 287 17.04 4.56 13.86
N ILE A 288 16.96 3.47 13.10
CA ILE A 288 15.94 3.22 12.09
C ILE A 288 14.92 2.24 12.69
N LEU A 289 13.66 2.64 12.74
CA LEU A 289 12.54 1.83 13.20
C LEU A 289 11.68 1.37 12.01
N LEU A 290 11.54 0.06 11.86
CA LEU A 290 10.60 -0.55 10.95
C LEU A 290 9.25 -0.67 11.68
N SER A 291 8.21 -0.02 11.13
CA SER A 291 6.84 -0.13 11.60
C SER A 291 5.92 -0.20 10.41
N HIS A 292 5.20 -1.31 10.21
CA HIS A 292 4.41 -1.52 9.00
C HIS A 292 3.39 -0.39 8.79
N ARG A 293 2.67 -0.01 9.85
CA ARG A 293 1.75 1.13 9.81
C ARG A 293 2.44 2.44 10.23
N PRO A 294 2.00 3.58 9.70
CA PRO A 294 2.53 4.89 10.09
C PRO A 294 1.99 5.41 11.42
N ILE A 295 0.91 4.82 11.94
CA ILE A 295 0.28 5.24 13.21
C ILE A 295 1.23 5.04 14.40
N GLY A 296 1.10 5.89 15.43
CA GLY A 296 1.95 5.83 16.62
C GLY A 296 3.34 6.45 16.43
N ALA A 297 3.60 7.13 15.30
CA ALA A 297 4.89 7.75 14.99
C ALA A 297 5.39 8.71 16.08
N ALA A 298 4.51 9.49 16.70
CA ALA A 298 4.88 10.41 17.78
C ALA A 298 5.39 9.67 19.04
N GLN A 299 4.81 8.52 19.37
CA GLN A 299 5.31 7.68 20.47
C GLN A 299 6.68 7.10 20.14
N ASN A 300 6.85 6.61 18.91
CA ASN A 300 8.11 6.05 18.43
C ASN A 300 9.25 7.08 18.44
N ALA A 301 8.98 8.31 18.02
CA ALA A 301 9.92 9.42 18.07
C ALA A 301 10.38 9.70 19.51
N ARG A 302 9.44 9.77 20.47
CA ARG A 302 9.74 10.00 21.90
C ARG A 302 10.56 8.87 22.54
N LEU A 303 10.43 7.65 22.04
CA LEU A 303 11.23 6.50 22.47
C LEU A 303 12.64 6.48 21.86
N GLY A 304 12.95 7.41 20.96
CA GLY A 304 14.31 7.63 20.44
C GLY A 304 14.54 7.15 19.01
N ALA A 305 13.49 6.77 18.27
CA ALA A 305 13.60 6.52 16.83
C ALA A 305 14.00 7.81 16.09
N GLY A 306 14.97 7.71 15.17
CA GLY A 306 15.43 8.83 14.33
C GLY A 306 14.86 8.80 12.92
N LEU A 307 14.57 7.61 12.41
CA LEU A 307 13.86 7.38 11.15
C LEU A 307 12.85 6.24 11.31
N GLN A 308 11.58 6.48 10.98
CA GLN A 308 10.57 5.41 10.84
C GLN A 308 10.30 5.09 9.37
N LEU A 309 10.32 3.81 9.02
CA LEU A 309 9.95 3.31 7.69
C LEU A 309 8.65 2.52 7.78
N SER A 310 7.66 2.94 6.99
CA SER A 310 6.32 2.36 6.98
C SER A 310 5.80 2.09 5.56
N GLY A 311 4.81 1.21 5.47
CA GLY A 311 4.04 0.87 4.27
C GLY A 311 2.55 0.98 4.56
N HIS A 312 1.79 -0.09 4.33
CA HIS A 312 0.38 -0.32 4.72
C HIS A 312 -0.66 0.50 3.94
N THR A 313 -0.38 1.76 3.67
CA THR A 313 -1.39 2.69 3.15
C THR A 313 -1.59 2.57 1.64
N HIS A 314 -0.61 1.98 0.94
CA HIS A 314 -0.50 1.97 -0.52
C HIS A 314 -0.64 3.36 -1.17
N GLY A 315 -0.31 4.44 -0.45
CA GLY A 315 -0.56 5.81 -0.91
C GLY A 315 -2.04 6.18 -1.01
N GLY A 316 -2.95 5.36 -0.45
CA GLY A 316 -4.39 5.48 -0.58
C GLY A 316 -4.95 5.11 -1.96
N GLN A 317 -4.16 4.37 -2.76
CA GLN A 317 -4.50 3.73 -4.04
C GLN A 317 -4.90 4.71 -5.18
N ILE A 318 -5.83 5.63 -4.94
CA ILE A 318 -6.36 6.59 -5.91
C ILE A 318 -6.23 8.01 -5.34
N LEU A 319 -5.63 8.91 -6.12
CA LEU A 319 -5.56 10.35 -5.79
C LEU A 319 -6.97 10.95 -5.69
N GLY A 320 -7.22 11.71 -4.61
CA GLY A 320 -8.56 12.15 -4.18
C GLY A 320 -9.08 11.27 -3.03
N PRO A 321 -9.60 10.05 -3.28
CA PRO A 321 -10.09 9.15 -2.23
C PRO A 321 -9.08 8.80 -1.13
N HIS A 322 -7.77 8.86 -1.40
CA HIS A 322 -6.70 8.68 -0.41
C HIS A 322 -6.86 9.51 0.89
N LEU A 323 -7.64 10.60 0.88
CA LEU A 323 -7.93 11.39 2.07
C LEU A 323 -8.64 10.56 3.17
N LEU A 324 -9.48 9.59 2.77
CA LEU A 324 -10.12 8.67 3.72
C LEU A 324 -9.07 7.77 4.39
N THR A 325 -8.12 7.25 3.60
CA THR A 325 -6.98 6.48 4.10
C THR A 325 -6.12 7.32 5.04
N GLN A 326 -5.88 8.58 4.68
CA GLN A 326 -5.10 9.52 5.49
C GLN A 326 -5.75 9.76 6.87
N LEU A 327 -7.06 9.98 6.91
CA LEU A 327 -7.82 10.13 8.16
C LEU A 327 -7.73 8.88 9.05
N ALA A 328 -7.73 7.69 8.45
CA ALA A 328 -7.62 6.42 9.18
C ALA A 328 -6.20 6.13 9.71
N ASN A 329 -5.19 6.91 9.29
CA ASN A 329 -3.78 6.70 9.59
C ASN A 329 -3.13 7.95 10.20
N GLU A 330 -3.85 8.64 11.10
CA GLU A 330 -3.34 9.80 11.87
C GLU A 330 -2.85 10.98 11.00
N GLY A 331 -3.36 11.11 9.77
CA GLY A 331 -2.90 12.15 8.85
C GLY A 331 -1.77 11.71 7.91
N TYR A 332 -1.26 10.47 8.06
CA TYR A 332 -0.17 9.94 7.25
C TYR A 332 -0.66 9.01 6.15
N VAL A 333 -0.13 9.16 4.93
CA VAL A 333 -0.58 8.35 3.80
C VAL A 333 0.51 8.05 2.78
N SER A 334 1.42 8.98 2.49
CA SER A 334 2.37 8.82 1.38
C SER A 334 3.49 9.87 1.49
N GLY A 335 4.74 9.44 1.38
CA GLY A 335 5.90 10.33 1.32
C GLY A 335 6.60 10.56 2.67
N GLN A 336 7.41 11.61 2.72
CA GLN A 336 8.19 11.99 3.89
C GLN A 336 7.40 12.88 4.85
N TYR A 337 7.59 12.68 6.14
CA TYR A 337 7.05 13.46 7.24
C TYR A 337 8.14 13.72 8.28
N GLU A 338 8.00 14.80 9.03
CA GLU A 338 8.75 15.04 10.25
C GLU A 338 7.78 14.92 11.44
N VAL A 339 8.17 14.15 12.46
CA VAL A 339 7.34 13.89 13.64
C VAL A 339 8.21 13.97 14.89
N ASP A 340 8.04 15.01 15.71
CA ASP A 340 8.80 15.23 16.95
C ASP A 340 10.34 15.09 16.76
N GLY A 341 10.88 15.60 15.63
CA GLY A 341 12.30 15.52 15.28
C GLY A 341 12.78 14.19 14.67
N MET A 342 11.89 13.21 14.54
CA MET A 342 12.10 11.97 13.79
C MET A 342 11.67 12.15 12.33
N GLN A 343 12.45 11.65 11.38
CA GLN A 343 11.99 11.53 9.99
C GLN A 343 11.08 10.29 9.85
N MET A 344 10.02 10.37 9.08
CA MET A 344 9.19 9.22 8.73
C MET A 344 8.99 9.15 7.23
N TYR A 345 9.07 7.94 6.67
CA TYR A 345 8.72 7.69 5.29
C TYR A 345 7.60 6.64 5.20
N VAL A 346 6.49 7.03 4.56
CA VAL A 346 5.37 6.14 4.25
C VAL A 346 5.42 5.79 2.77
N SER A 347 5.85 4.57 2.49
CA SER A 347 5.94 4.08 1.12
C SER A 347 4.55 3.85 0.52
N ASN A 348 4.44 4.04 -0.79
CA ASN A 348 3.24 3.65 -1.52
C ASN A 348 3.12 2.12 -1.69
N GLY A 349 4.06 1.32 -1.20
CA GLY A 349 4.10 -0.14 -1.39
C GLY A 349 4.81 -0.53 -2.68
N THR A 350 5.55 -1.64 -2.63
CA THR A 350 6.23 -2.25 -3.77
C THR A 350 5.26 -3.04 -4.62
N GLY A 351 4.39 -3.83 -3.99
CA GLY A 351 3.30 -4.54 -4.64
C GLY A 351 1.97 -3.84 -4.43
N LEU A 352 0.90 -4.64 -4.43
CA LEU A 352 -0.45 -4.19 -4.15
C LEU A 352 -1.29 -5.37 -3.69
N TRP A 353 -2.14 -5.11 -2.69
CA TRP A 353 -3.14 -6.06 -2.25
C TRP A 353 -4.15 -6.40 -3.37
N PRO A 354 -4.30 -7.69 -3.77
CA PRO A 354 -5.16 -8.14 -4.86
C PRO A 354 -6.66 -7.98 -4.58
N GLY A 355 -7.05 -7.69 -3.32
CA GLY A 355 -8.43 -7.37 -2.97
C GLY A 355 -8.92 -6.06 -3.60
N PHE A 356 -8.02 -5.13 -3.93
CA PHE A 356 -8.38 -3.89 -4.63
C PHE A 356 -7.27 -3.49 -5.63
N PRO A 357 -7.18 -4.16 -6.80
CA PRO A 357 -6.00 -4.10 -7.63
C PRO A 357 -5.99 -2.88 -8.58
N ILE A 358 -6.07 -1.67 -8.03
CA ILE A 358 -6.04 -0.41 -8.80
C ILE A 358 -5.13 0.64 -8.14
N ARG A 359 -4.30 1.32 -8.96
CA ARG A 359 -3.48 2.47 -8.55
C ARG A 359 -3.56 3.64 -9.52
N LEU A 360 -4.01 4.81 -9.08
CA LEU A 360 -4.09 6.03 -9.91
C LEU A 360 -3.52 7.25 -9.21
N GLY A 361 -2.48 7.85 -9.81
CA GLY A 361 -1.77 8.98 -9.23
C GLY A 361 -0.96 8.64 -7.97
N ARG A 362 -0.81 7.35 -7.65
CA ARG A 362 -0.12 6.81 -6.48
C ARG A 362 0.72 5.58 -6.88
N PRO A 363 1.80 5.78 -7.67
CA PRO A 363 2.60 4.68 -8.20
C PRO A 363 3.22 3.88 -7.05
N SER A 364 3.32 2.56 -7.24
CA SER A 364 4.15 1.69 -6.41
C SER A 364 5.63 2.00 -6.62
N GLU A 365 6.46 1.57 -5.67
CA GLU A 365 7.87 1.96 -5.62
C GLU A 365 8.74 0.87 -5.00
N ILE A 366 9.95 0.72 -5.55
CA ILE A 366 11.11 0.18 -4.81
C ILE A 366 11.83 1.40 -4.26
N THR A 367 11.85 1.54 -2.94
CA THR A 367 12.35 2.78 -2.33
C THR A 367 13.82 2.62 -2.00
N GLN A 368 14.67 3.41 -2.64
CA GLN A 368 16.07 3.56 -2.25
C GLN A 368 16.22 4.79 -1.37
N ILE A 369 16.73 4.60 -0.16
CA ILE A 369 16.98 5.67 0.79
C ILE A 369 18.49 5.81 0.97
N VAL A 370 18.98 7.02 0.70
CA VAL A 370 20.37 7.42 0.98
C VAL A 370 20.35 8.21 2.27
N LEU A 371 20.98 7.67 3.30
CA LEU A 371 21.04 8.34 4.60
C LEU A 371 22.04 9.49 4.56
N ARG A 372 21.65 10.62 5.15
CA ARG A 372 22.47 11.82 5.26
C ARG A 372 22.80 12.11 6.71
N SER A 373 24.06 12.46 6.96
CA SER A 373 24.50 12.89 8.28
C SER A 373 24.08 14.35 8.52
N PRO A 374 23.44 14.67 9.65
CA PRO A 374 23.03 16.05 9.97
C PRO A 374 24.20 17.04 9.98
N ALA A 375 25.41 16.57 10.30
CA ALA A 375 26.62 17.39 10.36
C ALA A 375 27.09 17.90 8.98
N ARG A 376 26.66 17.29 7.87
CA ARG A 376 27.00 17.73 6.50
C ARG A 376 25.96 18.64 5.86
N VAL A 377 24.73 18.66 6.37
CA VAL A 377 23.64 19.53 5.86
C VAL A 377 23.83 20.99 6.32
N ALA A 378 24.64 21.22 7.34
CA ALA A 378 25.03 22.54 7.82
C ALA A 378 26.32 23.06 7.13
N THR A 379 26.28 23.27 5.83
CA THR A 379 27.23 24.19 5.18
C THR A 379 26.48 25.01 4.12
N PRO A 380 26.34 26.34 4.29
CA PRO A 380 25.70 27.20 3.31
C PRO A 380 26.46 27.30 1.98
#